data_AF-A0A0B1TJF3-F1
#
_entry.id   AF-A0A0B1TJF3-F1
#
_cell.length_a   1.000
_cell.length_b   1.000
_cell.length_c   1.000
_cell.angle_alpha   90.00
_cell.angle_beta   90.00
_cell.angle_gamma   90.00
#
_symmetry.space_group_name_H-M   'P 1'
#
loop_
_entity.id
_entity.type
_entity.pdbx_description
1 polymer ?
#
loop_
_entity_poly.entity_id
_entity_poly.type
_entity_poly.pdbx_seq_one_letter_code
_entity_poly.pdbx_strand_id
1 'polypeptide(L)'
;MCIFPGAGECGKSTVLKQMRILHDHGFSQEEADQQKGVVYNNTVQAMAQILRAMNSLKITLQDPAREADARVVLDTIKAGQESEPFTPELTQALKNLWADPAIATAISRGNEFQLTESAPHFLSSIDRIAAKDYKPTEHDILLSRIKTTGIVEVKFQMKNVDFR
;
A
#
# COMPACT_ATOMS: atom_id res chain seq x y z
N MET A 1 33.37 -1.51 -15.87
CA MET A 1 33.62 -1.00 -14.51
C MET A 1 33.36 0.51 -14.52
N CYS A 2 32.15 0.93 -14.21
CA CYS A 2 31.84 2.30 -13.79
C CYS A 2 30.87 2.17 -12.61
N ILE A 3 31.38 2.49 -11.43
CA ILE A 3 30.67 2.57 -10.16
C ILE A 3 29.96 3.93 -10.14
N PHE A 4 28.67 3.96 -9.83
CA PHE A 4 28.01 5.15 -9.30
C PHE A 4 27.71 4.89 -7.82
N PRO A 5 28.46 5.49 -6.89
CA PRO A 5 28.11 5.54 -5.48
C PRO A 5 27.27 6.81 -5.25
N GLY A 6 26.04 6.67 -4.80
CA GLY A 6 25.18 7.83 -4.56
C GLY A 6 23.80 7.40 -4.11
N ALA A 7 23.52 7.66 -2.85
CA ALA A 7 22.31 7.27 -2.13
C ALA A 7 21.02 7.81 -2.78
N GLY A 8 19.94 7.04 -2.60
CA GLY A 8 18.58 7.54 -2.57
C GLY A 8 17.94 7.85 -3.93
N GLU A 9 16.81 7.22 -4.21
CA GLU A 9 15.72 7.80 -5.01
C GLU A 9 15.81 7.82 -6.55
N CYS A 10 16.87 7.36 -7.20
CA CYS A 10 16.94 7.39 -8.67
C CYS A 10 16.14 6.26 -9.39
N GLY A 11 15.64 5.25 -8.66
CA GLY A 11 14.91 4.10 -9.25
C GLY A 11 13.46 4.37 -9.66
N LYS A 12 12.78 5.36 -9.04
CA LYS A 12 11.34 5.59 -9.21
C LYS A 12 10.97 6.08 -10.61
N SER A 13 11.79 6.92 -11.23
CA SER A 13 11.55 7.43 -12.61
C SER A 13 11.81 6.39 -13.71
N THR A 14 12.64 5.37 -13.47
CA THR A 14 12.90 4.32 -14.46
C THR A 14 11.78 3.29 -14.46
N VAL A 15 11.25 2.90 -13.29
CA VAL A 15 10.09 1.99 -13.20
C VAL A 15 8.84 2.61 -13.83
N LEU A 16 8.62 3.90 -13.59
CA LEU A 16 7.55 4.68 -14.23
C LEU A 16 7.64 4.69 -15.75
N LYS A 17 8.84 4.94 -16.29
CA LYS A 17 9.08 4.90 -17.75
C LYS A 17 8.86 3.51 -18.32
N GLN A 18 9.30 2.47 -17.61
CA GLN A 18 9.09 1.07 -18.04
C GLN A 18 7.61 0.68 -18.01
N MET A 19 6.81 1.18 -17.05
CA MET A 19 5.35 0.99 -17.04
C MET A 19 4.66 1.69 -18.20
N ARG A 20 5.05 2.94 -18.51
CA ARG A 20 4.50 3.68 -19.67
C ARG A 20 4.82 3.02 -21.01
N ILE A 21 6.00 2.40 -21.14
CA ILE A 21 6.40 1.70 -22.36
C ILE A 21 5.63 0.37 -22.53
N LEU A 22 5.17 -0.24 -21.44
CA LEU A 22 4.38 -1.48 -21.49
C LEU A 22 2.87 -1.21 -21.70
N HIS A 23 2.34 -0.08 -21.18
CA HIS A 23 0.93 0.32 -21.30
C HIS A 23 0.73 1.45 -22.32
N ASP A 24 0.95 1.14 -23.60
CA ASP A 24 0.65 2.07 -24.71
C ASP A 24 -0.87 2.33 -24.88
N HIS A 25 -1.74 1.50 -24.26
CA HIS A 25 -3.20 1.54 -24.38
C HIS A 25 -3.99 1.82 -23.08
N GLY A 26 -3.31 2.27 -22.00
CA GLY A 26 -3.96 2.46 -20.68
C GLY A 26 -4.19 1.14 -19.92
N PHE A 27 -4.57 1.21 -18.65
CA PHE A 27 -4.82 0.03 -17.82
C PHE A 27 -6.13 -0.65 -18.22
N SER A 28 -6.11 -1.98 -18.41
CA SER A 28 -7.34 -2.76 -18.63
C SER A 28 -8.20 -2.75 -17.36
N GLN A 29 -9.52 -2.91 -17.49
CA GLN A 29 -10.44 -2.92 -16.33
C GLN A 29 -10.07 -4.02 -15.32
N GLU A 30 -9.61 -5.18 -15.80
CA GLU A 30 -9.14 -6.30 -14.99
C GLU A 30 -7.89 -5.95 -14.18
N GLU A 31 -6.93 -5.25 -14.79
CA GLU A 31 -5.71 -4.80 -14.11
C GLU A 31 -6.03 -3.71 -13.09
N ALA A 32 -6.95 -2.79 -13.43
CA ALA A 32 -7.41 -1.78 -12.51
C ALA A 32 -8.05 -2.41 -11.27
N ASP A 33 -8.87 -3.46 -11.44
CA ASP A 33 -9.49 -4.20 -10.34
C ASP A 33 -8.46 -4.92 -9.46
N GLN A 34 -7.49 -5.59 -10.07
CA GLN A 34 -6.36 -6.17 -9.33
C GLN A 34 -5.58 -5.12 -8.55
N GLN A 35 -5.26 -3.97 -9.17
CA GLN A 35 -4.56 -2.88 -8.49
C GLN A 35 -5.39 -2.30 -7.34
N LYS A 36 -6.72 -2.18 -7.48
CA LYS A 36 -7.61 -1.79 -6.38
C LYS A 36 -7.48 -2.74 -5.20
N GLY A 37 -7.58 -4.05 -5.45
CA GLY A 37 -7.43 -5.08 -4.42
C GLY A 37 -6.09 -4.98 -3.68
N VAL A 38 -4.99 -4.73 -4.40
CA VAL A 38 -3.67 -4.54 -3.79
C VAL A 38 -3.60 -3.26 -2.95
N VAL A 39 -4.22 -2.15 -3.40
CA VAL A 39 -4.27 -0.91 -2.61
C VAL A 39 -5.09 -1.09 -1.33
N TYR A 40 -6.22 -1.80 -1.41
CA TYR A 40 -7.03 -2.13 -0.22
C TYR A 40 -6.20 -2.94 0.77
N ASN A 41 -5.55 -3.98 0.28
CA ASN A 41 -4.68 -4.86 1.06
C ASN A 41 -3.58 -4.07 1.77
N ASN A 42 -2.86 -3.24 1.03
CA ASN A 42 -1.76 -2.45 1.56
C ASN A 42 -2.23 -1.44 2.62
N THR A 43 -3.40 -0.81 2.42
CA THR A 43 -3.96 0.15 3.38
C THR A 43 -4.33 -0.53 4.70
N VAL A 44 -5.01 -1.67 4.63
CA VAL A 44 -5.44 -2.44 5.81
C VAL A 44 -4.23 -3.02 6.55
N GLN A 45 -3.27 -3.60 5.81
CA GLN A 45 -2.01 -4.11 6.35
C GLN A 45 -1.15 -3.00 6.98
N ALA A 46 -1.12 -1.81 6.39
CA ALA A 46 -0.41 -0.67 6.95
C ALA A 46 -1.02 -0.26 8.30
N MET A 47 -2.35 -0.12 8.38
CA MET A 47 -3.02 0.21 9.65
C MET A 47 -2.76 -0.87 10.71
N ALA A 48 -2.87 -2.15 10.35
CA ALA A 48 -2.63 -3.23 11.31
C ALA A 48 -1.19 -3.33 11.79
N GLN A 49 -0.21 -3.03 10.93
CA GLN A 49 1.19 -2.91 11.35
C GLN A 49 1.36 -1.80 12.39
N ILE A 50 0.74 -0.64 12.16
CA ILE A 50 0.78 0.47 13.13
C ILE A 50 0.11 0.05 14.45
N LEU A 51 -1.06 -0.58 14.41
CA LEU A 51 -1.77 -1.06 15.61
C LEU A 51 -0.92 -2.08 16.40
N ARG A 52 -0.26 -3.01 15.71
CA ARG A 52 0.67 -3.97 16.36
C ARG A 52 1.87 -3.26 16.96
N ALA A 53 2.42 -2.27 16.26
CA ALA A 53 3.53 -1.46 16.76
C ALA A 53 3.13 -0.66 18.00
N MET A 54 1.94 -0.06 18.02
CA MET A 54 1.39 0.61 19.21
C MET A 54 1.34 -0.33 20.41
N ASN A 55 0.83 -1.55 20.22
CA ASN A 55 0.80 -2.55 21.28
C ASN A 55 2.20 -2.95 21.78
N SER A 56 3.18 -3.05 20.87
CA SER A 56 4.59 -3.31 21.21
C SER A 56 5.23 -2.15 21.98
N LEU A 57 4.98 -0.92 21.53
CA LEU A 57 5.47 0.33 22.11
C LEU A 57 4.69 0.76 23.36
N LYS A 58 3.70 -0.03 23.78
CA LYS A 58 2.78 0.27 24.90
C LYS A 58 2.08 1.63 24.76
N ILE A 59 1.83 2.06 23.53
CA ILE A 59 1.06 3.27 23.23
C ILE A 59 -0.42 2.89 23.32
N THR A 60 -1.13 3.50 24.26
CA THR A 60 -2.57 3.32 24.43
C THR A 60 -3.31 4.29 23.50
N LEU A 61 -4.38 3.81 22.85
CA LEU A 61 -5.32 4.68 22.15
C LEU A 61 -5.97 5.62 23.16
N GLN A 62 -6.25 6.86 22.78
CA GLN A 62 -6.87 7.82 23.70
C GLN A 62 -8.31 7.43 24.03
N ASP A 63 -9.02 6.92 23.03
CA ASP A 63 -10.43 6.57 23.11
C ASP A 63 -10.62 5.04 23.14
N PRO A 64 -11.29 4.47 24.16
CA PRO A 64 -11.57 3.03 24.21
C PRO A 64 -12.51 2.57 23.09
N ALA A 65 -13.29 3.51 22.50
CA ALA A 65 -14.07 3.24 21.29
C ALA A 65 -13.18 2.88 20.09
N ARG A 66 -11.95 3.42 20.03
CA ARG A 66 -10.98 3.14 18.97
C ARG A 66 -10.40 1.74 19.08
N GLU A 67 -10.41 1.12 20.26
CA GLU A 67 -10.00 -0.27 20.42
C GLU A 67 -10.98 -1.22 19.69
N ALA A 68 -12.27 -0.88 19.66
CA ALA A 68 -13.24 -1.61 18.85
C ALA A 68 -12.96 -1.43 17.35
N ASP A 69 -12.68 -0.20 16.90
CA ASP A 69 -12.27 0.10 15.52
C ASP A 69 -11.00 -0.69 15.11
N ALA A 70 -9.99 -0.71 15.98
CA ALA A 70 -8.76 -1.47 15.78
C ALA A 70 -9.01 -2.98 15.66
N ARG A 71 -9.96 -3.50 16.43
CA ARG A 71 -10.36 -4.90 16.38
C ARG A 71 -11.04 -5.25 15.06
N VAL A 72 -11.87 -4.37 14.51
CA VAL A 72 -12.49 -4.54 13.17
C VAL A 72 -11.41 -4.70 12.10
N VAL A 73 -10.41 -3.80 12.08
CA VAL A 73 -9.31 -3.87 11.10
C VAL A 73 -8.53 -5.19 11.22
N LEU A 74 -8.22 -5.62 12.46
CA LEU A 74 -7.51 -6.87 12.70
C LEU A 74 -8.35 -8.11 12.34
N ASP A 75 -9.66 -8.05 12.50
CA ASP A 75 -10.59 -9.12 12.14
C ASP A 75 -10.69 -9.27 10.62
N THR A 76 -10.76 -8.16 9.88
CA THR A 76 -10.75 -8.16 8.40
C THR A 76 -9.52 -8.88 7.83
N ILE A 77 -8.34 -8.65 8.42
CA ILE A 77 -7.10 -9.36 8.01
C ILE A 77 -7.19 -10.84 8.34
N LYS A 78 -7.69 -11.20 9.53
CA LYS A 78 -7.86 -12.61 9.91
C LYS A 78 -8.86 -13.35 9.03
N ALA A 79 -9.90 -12.65 8.57
CA ALA A 79 -10.89 -13.15 7.63
C ALA A 79 -10.35 -13.25 6.19
N GLY A 80 -9.18 -12.66 5.88
CA GLY A 80 -8.61 -12.63 4.54
C GLY A 80 -9.35 -11.69 3.58
N GLN A 81 -10.14 -10.76 4.11
CA GLN A 81 -10.97 -9.81 3.34
C GLN A 81 -10.25 -8.48 3.06
N GLU A 82 -8.93 -8.45 3.28
CA GLU A 82 -8.08 -7.27 3.08
C GLU A 82 -8.02 -6.79 1.62
N SER A 83 -8.29 -7.67 0.65
CA SER A 83 -8.34 -7.34 -0.78
C SER A 83 -9.75 -6.96 -1.27
N GLU A 84 -10.75 -7.01 -0.39
CA GLU A 84 -12.13 -6.68 -0.73
C GLU A 84 -12.40 -5.17 -0.58
N PRO A 85 -13.41 -4.61 -1.29
CA PRO A 85 -13.79 -3.22 -1.13
C PRO A 85 -14.17 -2.92 0.32
N PHE A 86 -13.71 -1.77 0.83
CA PHE A 86 -13.94 -1.40 2.22
C PHE A 86 -15.44 -1.30 2.53
N THR A 87 -15.85 -2.00 3.59
CA THR A 87 -17.17 -1.79 4.16
C THR A 87 -17.23 -0.38 4.76
N PRO A 88 -18.42 0.24 4.85
CA PRO A 88 -18.57 1.54 5.49
C PRO A 88 -18.08 1.52 6.95
N GLU A 89 -18.24 0.38 7.64
CA GLU A 89 -17.74 0.15 9.00
C GLU A 89 -16.21 0.17 9.04
N LEU A 90 -15.53 -0.59 8.16
CA LEU A 90 -14.07 -0.60 8.08
C LEU A 90 -13.52 0.78 7.69
N THR A 91 -14.16 1.45 6.74
CA THR A 91 -13.78 2.80 6.31
C THR A 91 -13.83 3.78 7.47
N GLN A 92 -14.93 3.76 8.23
CA GLN A 92 -15.08 4.64 9.39
C GLN A 92 -14.07 4.29 10.48
N ALA A 93 -13.83 3.00 10.73
CA ALA A 93 -12.80 2.53 11.67
C ALA A 93 -11.40 3.03 11.28
N LEU A 94 -11.00 2.89 10.01
CA LEU A 94 -9.72 3.37 9.51
C LEU A 94 -9.58 4.89 9.66
N LYS A 95 -10.62 5.66 9.34
CA LYS A 95 -10.62 7.14 9.51
C LYS A 95 -10.55 7.54 10.98
N ASN A 96 -11.30 6.85 11.82
CA ASN A 96 -11.34 7.04 13.27
C ASN A 96 -9.97 6.78 13.91
N LEU A 97 -9.30 5.71 13.51
CA LEU A 97 -7.95 5.38 13.94
C LEU A 97 -6.95 6.40 13.42
N TRP A 98 -7.00 6.75 12.14
CA TRP A 98 -6.09 7.74 11.55
C TRP A 98 -6.17 9.12 12.22
N ALA A 99 -7.36 9.52 12.69
CA ALA A 99 -7.56 10.76 13.42
C ALA A 99 -6.98 10.75 14.85
N ASP A 100 -6.63 9.58 15.39
CA ASP A 100 -6.10 9.45 16.75
C ASP A 100 -4.60 9.84 16.80
N PRO A 101 -4.18 10.72 17.72
CA PRO A 101 -2.80 11.17 17.80
C PRO A 101 -1.82 10.06 18.22
N ALA A 102 -2.30 8.97 18.81
CA ALA A 102 -1.49 7.81 19.13
C ALA A 102 -0.98 7.10 17.86
N ILE A 103 -1.78 7.11 16.77
CA ILE A 103 -1.36 6.60 15.46
C ILE A 103 -0.26 7.49 14.86
N ALA A 104 -0.40 8.82 14.93
CA ALA A 104 0.63 9.74 14.47
C ALA A 104 1.96 9.52 15.23
N THR A 105 1.88 9.30 16.54
CA THR A 105 3.04 8.99 17.39
C THR A 105 3.70 7.67 16.97
N ALA A 106 2.91 6.63 16.69
CA ALA A 106 3.42 5.35 16.21
C ALA A 106 4.09 5.48 14.83
N ILE A 107 3.53 6.27 13.90
CA ILE A 107 4.11 6.51 12.58
C ILE A 107 5.45 7.23 12.67
N SER A 108 5.60 8.18 13.60
CA SER A 108 6.90 8.81 13.87
C SER A 108 7.97 7.79 14.30
N ARG A 109 7.55 6.67 14.86
CA ARG A 109 8.41 5.53 15.23
C ARG A 109 8.36 4.39 14.19
N GLY A 110 7.75 4.64 13.02
CA GLY A 110 7.58 3.72 11.89
C GLY A 110 8.85 3.03 11.43
N ASN A 111 9.99 3.70 11.62
CA ASN A 111 11.30 3.16 11.31
C ASN A 111 11.64 1.91 12.14
N GLU A 112 11.14 1.78 13.37
CA GLU A 112 11.41 0.62 14.25
C GLU A 112 10.71 -0.65 13.78
N PHE A 113 9.61 -0.53 13.02
CA PHE A 113 8.77 -1.66 12.62
C PHE A 113 8.62 -1.80 11.10
N GLN A 114 9.53 -1.19 10.33
CA GLN A 114 9.55 -1.25 8.86
C GLN A 114 8.19 -0.87 8.25
N LEU A 115 7.55 0.16 8.80
CA LEU A 115 6.32 0.68 8.22
C LEU A 115 6.60 1.10 6.78
N THR A 116 5.75 0.67 5.85
CA THR A 116 5.88 1.06 4.45
C THR A 116 5.78 2.59 4.36
N GLU A 117 6.75 3.25 3.73
CA GLU A 117 6.77 4.72 3.59
C GLU A 117 5.52 5.28 2.88
N SER A 118 4.82 4.44 2.11
CA SER A 118 3.55 4.77 1.45
C SER A 118 2.32 4.67 2.34
N ALA A 119 2.42 4.08 3.55
CA ALA A 119 1.32 3.97 4.50
C ALA A 119 0.60 5.30 4.78
N PRO A 120 1.28 6.41 5.16
CA PRO A 120 0.59 7.68 5.43
C PRO A 120 -0.14 8.25 4.20
N HIS A 121 0.34 7.98 2.99
CA HIS A 121 -0.32 8.44 1.76
C HIS A 121 -1.66 7.71 1.53
N PHE A 122 -1.67 6.39 1.71
CA PHE A 122 -2.89 5.59 1.60
C PHE A 122 -3.88 5.91 2.73
N LEU A 123 -3.39 6.07 3.95
CA LEU A 123 -4.22 6.38 5.12
C LEU A 123 -4.82 7.79 5.04
N SER A 124 -4.10 8.78 4.52
CA SER A 124 -4.68 10.09 4.23
C SER A 124 -5.75 10.03 3.12
N SER A 125 -5.61 9.07 2.20
CA SER A 125 -6.50 8.88 1.04
C SER A 125 -7.62 7.87 1.28
N ILE A 126 -7.92 7.46 2.52
CA ILE A 126 -8.96 6.44 2.82
C ILE A 126 -10.31 6.81 2.20
N ASP A 127 -10.71 8.08 2.25
CA ASP A 127 -11.99 8.55 1.70
C ASP A 127 -12.08 8.31 0.17
N ARG A 128 -10.96 8.55 -0.53
CA ARG A 128 -10.84 8.30 -1.96
C ARG A 128 -10.83 6.81 -2.27
N ILE A 129 -10.11 6.01 -1.47
CA ILE A 129 -9.96 4.57 -1.65
C ILE A 129 -11.28 3.84 -1.37
N ALA A 130 -12.02 4.28 -0.35
CA ALA A 130 -13.33 3.73 0.02
C ALA A 130 -14.46 4.09 -0.98
N ALA A 131 -14.22 5.01 -1.91
CA ALA A 131 -15.21 5.39 -2.91
C ALA A 131 -15.49 4.22 -3.86
N LYS A 132 -16.77 3.97 -4.17
CA LYS A 132 -17.17 2.88 -5.09
C LYS A 132 -16.61 3.03 -6.50
N ASP A 133 -16.37 4.27 -6.94
CA ASP A 133 -15.76 4.57 -8.25
C ASP A 133 -14.24 4.78 -8.17
N TYR A 134 -13.61 4.38 -7.05
CA TYR A 134 -12.17 4.54 -6.88
C TYR A 134 -11.41 3.90 -8.03
N LYS A 135 -10.50 4.65 -8.65
CA LYS A 135 -9.54 4.16 -9.65
C LYS A 135 -8.14 4.44 -9.12
N PRO A 136 -7.28 3.42 -9.02
CA PRO A 136 -5.93 3.59 -8.51
C PRO A 136 -5.15 4.50 -9.46
N THR A 137 -4.51 5.51 -8.90
CA THR A 137 -3.66 6.41 -9.69
C THR A 137 -2.33 5.72 -9.99
N GLU A 138 -1.60 6.21 -11.00
CA GLU A 138 -0.23 5.75 -11.28
C GLU A 138 0.64 5.83 -10.01
N HIS A 139 0.44 6.84 -9.17
CA HIS A 139 1.13 6.99 -7.90
C HIS A 139 0.78 5.85 -6.93
N ASP A 140 -0.50 5.51 -6.78
CA ASP A 140 -0.95 4.42 -5.91
C ASP A 140 -0.38 3.07 -6.35
N ILE A 141 -0.31 2.83 -7.66
CA ILE A 141 0.23 1.61 -8.28
C ILE A 141 1.74 1.46 -8.00
N LEU A 142 2.50 2.56 -8.07
CA LEU A 142 3.92 2.53 -7.74
C LEU A 142 4.15 2.25 -6.25
N LEU A 143 3.34 2.88 -5.41
CA LEU A 143 3.43 2.74 -3.96
C LEU A 143 2.93 1.38 -3.47
N SER A 144 2.05 0.70 -4.23
CA SER A 144 1.54 -0.64 -3.92
C SER A 144 2.56 -1.75 -4.26
N ARG A 145 3.42 -1.53 -5.26
CA ARG A 145 4.41 -2.50 -5.74
C ARG A 145 5.62 -2.75 -4.83
N ILE A 146 5.80 -1.98 -3.75
CA ILE A 146 6.96 -2.12 -2.86
C ILE A 146 6.64 -3.05 -1.68
N LYS A 147 6.33 -4.31 -1.95
CA LYS A 147 6.76 -5.49 -1.18
C LYS A 147 6.86 -6.69 -2.14
N THR A 148 8.08 -6.96 -2.56
CA THR A 148 8.53 -8.11 -3.34
C THR A 148 8.22 -9.43 -2.63
N THR A 149 7.36 -10.28 -3.22
CA THR A 149 7.53 -11.75 -3.23
C THR A 149 6.98 -12.31 -4.52
N GLY A 150 7.85 -12.63 -5.45
CA GLY A 150 7.49 -13.24 -6.73
C GLY A 150 8.10 -12.45 -7.86
N ILE A 151 9.27 -12.87 -8.31
CA ILE A 151 9.76 -12.59 -9.65
C ILE A 151 8.62 -12.95 -10.61
N VAL A 152 7.86 -11.97 -11.10
CA VAL A 152 7.17 -12.15 -12.37
C VAL A 152 8.28 -12.07 -13.39
N GLU A 153 8.88 -13.23 -13.68
CA GLU A 153 9.61 -13.48 -14.90
C GLU A 153 8.62 -13.22 -16.04
N VAL A 154 8.53 -11.96 -16.47
CA VAL A 154 7.99 -11.67 -17.79
C VAL A 154 9.00 -12.29 -18.74
N LYS A 155 8.74 -13.53 -19.17
CA LYS A 155 9.45 -14.17 -20.27
C LYS A 155 9.18 -13.34 -21.52
N PHE A 156 10.02 -12.32 -21.72
CA PHE A 156 10.15 -11.70 -23.02
C PHE A 156 10.71 -12.78 -23.94
N GLN A 157 9.85 -13.38 -24.78
CA GLN A 157 10.33 -13.92 -26.04
C GLN A 157 10.79 -12.74 -26.88
N MET A 158 12.06 -12.39 -26.70
CA MET A 158 12.78 -11.48 -27.57
C MET A 158 12.80 -12.18 -28.93
N LYS A 159 11.84 -11.82 -29.80
CA LYS A 159 11.78 -12.30 -31.18
C LYS A 159 13.08 -11.87 -31.86
N ASN A 160 13.99 -12.82 -31.94
CA ASN A 160 14.95 -13.05 -33.01
C ASN A 160 15.73 -11.79 -33.45
N VAL A 161 16.75 -11.42 -32.67
CA VAL A 161 17.82 -10.55 -33.17
C VAL A 161 19.03 -11.44 -33.43
N ASP A 162 19.19 -11.81 -34.69
CA ASP A 162 20.37 -12.50 -35.22
C ASP A 162 21.54 -11.52 -35.14
N PHE A 163 22.46 -11.73 -34.21
CA PHE A 163 23.74 -11.02 -34.20
C PHE A 163 24.70 -11.81 -35.09
N ARG A 164 25.00 -11.25 -36.26
CA ARG A 164 26.12 -11.65 -37.11
C ARG A 164 27.42 -11.00 -36.66
#